data_AF-A0A7S2NRV4-F1
#
_entry.id   AF-A0A7S2NRV4-F1
#
_cell.length_a   1.000
_cell.length_b   1.000
_cell.length_c   1.000
_cell.angle_alpha   90.00
_cell.angle_beta   90.00
_cell.angle_gamma   90.00
#
_symmetry.space_group_name_H-M   'P 1'
#
loop_
_entity.id
_entity.type
_entity.pdbx_description
1 polymer ?
#
loop_
_entity_poly.entity_id
_entity_poly.type
_entity_poly.pdbx_seq_one_letter_code
_entity_poly.pdbx_strand_id
1 'polypeptide(L)'
;MAEAPALLQRRSRLQSAGPLADAAGGHCCSPFAEWPSVDGSVVCQDCEALVLTGPFGGRCDRYCESFGHVCVAAAEEVDEDCLVKFTVACDAEIKDTSDMLCRCHKPTHECQ
;
A
#
# COMPACT_ATOMS: atom_id res chain seq x y z
N MET A 1 29.21 -59.15 -21.17
CA MET A 1 28.33 -58.46 -20.21
C MET A 1 29.16 -57.37 -19.54
N ALA A 2 29.06 -56.07 -19.77
CA ALA A 2 28.24 -55.17 -20.58
C ALA A 2 29.11 -53.89 -20.79
N GLU A 3 29.27 -53.39 -22.02
CA GLU A 3 28.60 -52.18 -22.57
C GLU A 3 29.04 -50.85 -21.90
N ALA A 4 29.80 -50.05 -22.66
CA ALA A 4 29.88 -48.58 -22.58
C ALA A 4 28.62 -47.99 -23.29
N PRO A 5 28.28 -46.66 -23.32
CA PRO A 5 29.21 -45.52 -23.32
C PRO A 5 28.69 -44.16 -22.77
N ALA A 6 29.61 -43.17 -22.86
CA ALA A 6 29.48 -41.72 -23.11
C ALA A 6 28.19 -40.96 -22.76
N LEU A 7 28.35 -39.74 -22.23
CA LEU A 7 27.74 -38.48 -22.70
C LEU A 7 28.30 -37.33 -21.84
N LEU A 8 29.18 -36.51 -22.42
CA LEU A 8 28.90 -35.15 -22.90
C LEU A 8 28.64 -34.09 -21.81
N GLN A 9 29.66 -33.25 -21.64
CA GLN A 9 29.59 -31.78 -21.64
C GLN A 9 28.22 -31.14 -21.43
N ARG A 10 28.11 -30.35 -20.36
CA ARG A 10 27.76 -28.91 -20.35
C ARG A 10 27.15 -28.57 -18.99
N ARG A 11 27.94 -27.98 -18.10
CA ARG A 11 27.36 -27.18 -17.02
C ARG A 11 26.84 -25.89 -17.66
N SER A 12 25.64 -25.97 -18.22
CA SER A 12 24.86 -24.80 -18.60
C SER A 12 24.68 -23.96 -17.33
N ARG A 13 25.20 -22.74 -17.34
CA ARG A 13 24.78 -21.71 -16.38
C ARG A 13 23.25 -21.62 -16.54
N LEU A 14 22.49 -22.04 -15.55
CA LEU A 14 21.10 -21.58 -15.46
C LEU A 14 21.19 -20.09 -15.12
N GLN A 15 21.20 -19.28 -16.16
CA GLN A 15 20.81 -17.90 -16.08
C GLN A 15 19.28 -17.86 -16.03
N SER A 16 18.80 -17.06 -15.08
CA SER A 16 17.57 -16.27 -15.17
C SER A 16 16.24 -16.98 -14.92
N ALA A 17 15.78 -16.82 -13.68
CA ALA A 17 14.54 -16.07 -13.48
C ALA A 17 14.87 -14.93 -12.50
N GLY A 18 15.33 -13.79 -13.03
CA GLY A 18 15.03 -12.54 -12.34
C GLY A 18 13.51 -12.43 -12.25
N PRO A 19 12.94 -11.85 -11.18
CA PRO A 19 11.50 -11.66 -11.10
C PRO A 19 11.06 -10.96 -12.38
N LEU A 20 10.19 -11.64 -13.13
CA LEU A 20 9.48 -11.09 -14.26
C LEU A 20 8.94 -9.75 -13.79
N ALA A 21 9.39 -8.71 -14.47
CA ALA A 21 9.05 -7.32 -14.24
C ALA A 21 7.66 -7.18 -13.63
N ASP A 22 7.67 -6.82 -12.35
CA ASP A 22 6.60 -6.13 -11.67
C ASP A 22 6.14 -4.99 -12.60
N ALA A 23 4.99 -5.17 -13.22
CA ALA A 23 4.42 -4.20 -14.12
C ALA A 23 3.95 -3.01 -13.28
N ALA A 24 4.86 -2.07 -13.02
CA ALA A 24 4.59 -0.67 -12.71
C ALA A 24 3.39 -0.43 -11.78
N GLY A 25 3.53 -0.84 -10.53
CA GLY A 25 2.55 -0.54 -9.49
C GLY A 25 2.91 -1.16 -8.14
N GLY A 26 4.20 -1.20 -7.79
CA GLY A 26 4.62 -1.54 -6.44
C GLY A 26 3.93 -0.56 -5.48
N HIS A 27 2.97 -1.07 -4.71
CA HIS A 27 2.19 -0.27 -3.79
C HIS A 27 3.19 0.39 -2.84
N CYS A 28 3.26 1.71 -2.91
CA CYS A 28 4.17 2.53 -2.13
C CYS A 28 3.89 2.46 -0.63
N CYS A 29 3.04 1.57 -0.12
CA CYS A 29 2.60 1.51 1.27
C CYS A 29 2.94 0.18 1.93
N SER A 30 2.95 0.18 3.25
CA SER A 30 2.92 -1.03 4.06
C SER A 30 1.64 -1.83 3.80
N PRO A 31 1.66 -3.16 3.97
CA PRO A 31 0.46 -3.99 3.93
C PRO A 31 -0.62 -3.45 4.85
N PHE A 32 -1.90 -3.51 4.46
CA PHE A 32 -3.02 -3.00 5.27
C PHE A 32 -3.13 -3.64 6.66
N ALA A 33 -2.58 -4.85 6.86
CA ALA A 33 -2.51 -5.48 8.19
C ALA A 33 -1.61 -4.71 9.18
N GLU A 34 -0.74 -3.82 8.70
CA GLU A 34 0.11 -2.94 9.50
C GLU A 34 -0.49 -1.55 9.71
N TRP A 35 -1.59 -1.22 9.02
CA TRP A 35 -2.23 0.09 9.13
C TRP A 35 -3.01 0.17 10.45
N PRO A 36 -2.76 1.17 11.31
CA PRO A 36 -3.50 1.32 12.56
C PRO A 36 -4.93 1.78 12.30
N SER A 37 -5.88 1.45 13.18
CA SER A 37 -7.21 2.07 13.20
C SER A 37 -7.98 2.07 11.86
N VAL A 38 -7.81 1.04 11.03
CA VAL A 38 -8.67 0.83 9.84
C VAL A 38 -10.10 0.57 10.32
N ASP A 39 -11.05 1.33 9.80
CA ASP A 39 -12.45 1.19 10.14
C ASP A 39 -13.13 0.13 9.28
N GLY A 40 -13.98 -0.70 9.88
CA GLY A 40 -14.73 -1.74 9.18
C GLY A 40 -13.89 -2.77 8.40
N SER A 41 -12.55 -2.76 8.53
CA SER A 41 -11.63 -3.46 7.61
C SER A 41 -11.76 -3.01 6.14
N VAL A 42 -12.22 -1.78 5.90
CA VAL A 42 -12.42 -1.22 4.56
C VAL A 42 -11.08 -0.75 3.99
N VAL A 43 -10.56 -1.53 3.04
CA VAL A 43 -9.33 -1.24 2.29
C VAL A 43 -9.66 -1.03 0.82
N CYS A 44 -9.11 0.03 0.26
CA CYS A 44 -9.38 0.48 -1.10
C CYS A 44 -8.18 0.20 -2.01
N GLN A 45 -8.27 0.65 -3.26
CA GLN A 45 -7.14 0.58 -4.19
C GLN A 45 -6.09 1.63 -3.86
N ASP A 46 -4.89 1.49 -4.44
CA ASP A 46 -3.85 2.52 -4.41
C ASP A 46 -3.47 3.02 -3.01
N CYS A 47 -3.26 2.10 -2.05
CA CYS A 47 -2.82 2.43 -0.69
C CYS A 47 -3.78 3.38 0.04
N GLU A 48 -5.09 3.20 -0.14
CA GLU A 48 -6.13 3.96 0.53
C GLU A 48 -6.97 3.04 1.42
N ALA A 49 -7.39 3.52 2.57
CA ALA A 49 -8.28 2.80 3.48
C ALA A 49 -9.20 3.79 4.19
N LEU A 50 -10.35 3.30 4.64
CA LEU A 50 -11.18 4.02 5.59
C LEU A 50 -10.58 3.85 6.98
N VAL A 51 -10.28 4.95 7.66
CA VAL A 51 -9.54 4.92 8.92
C VAL A 51 -10.14 5.88 9.92
N LEU A 52 -10.19 5.45 11.18
CA LEU A 52 -10.63 6.31 12.28
C LEU A 52 -9.59 7.42 12.51
N THR A 53 -9.93 8.66 12.15
CA THR A 53 -9.01 9.81 12.24
C THR A 53 -9.15 10.61 13.53
N GLY A 54 -10.18 10.34 14.34
CA GLY A 54 -10.40 11.01 15.63
C GLY A 54 -9.16 11.06 16.55
N PRO A 55 -8.46 9.94 16.82
CA PRO A 55 -7.23 9.93 17.61
C PRO A 55 -6.06 10.73 17.00
N PHE A 56 -6.16 11.05 15.71
CA PHE A 56 -5.15 11.74 14.90
C PHE A 56 -5.56 13.19 14.59
N GLY A 57 -6.55 13.73 15.31
CA GLY A 57 -7.02 15.10 15.15
C GLY A 57 -7.87 15.32 13.90
N GLY A 58 -8.52 14.26 13.40
CA GLY A 58 -9.38 14.33 12.22
C GLY A 58 -8.63 14.58 10.92
N ARG A 59 -7.35 14.21 10.83
CA ARG A 59 -6.47 14.54 9.70
C ARG A 59 -5.69 13.33 9.20
N CYS A 60 -5.63 13.16 7.88
CA CYS A 60 -4.89 12.06 7.26
C CYS A 60 -3.36 12.21 7.34
N ASP A 61 -2.81 13.42 7.39
CA ASP A 61 -1.36 13.61 7.56
C ASP A 61 -0.84 13.00 8.87
N ARG A 62 -1.51 13.26 9.99
CA ARG A 62 -1.19 12.69 11.31
C ARG A 62 -1.39 11.19 11.35
N TYR A 63 -2.46 10.73 10.69
CA TYR A 63 -2.72 9.30 10.58
C TYR A 63 -1.58 8.59 9.84
N CYS A 64 -1.20 9.05 8.64
CA CYS A 64 -0.12 8.45 7.86
C CYS A 64 1.23 8.55 8.59
N GLU A 65 1.52 9.69 9.23
CA GLU A 65 2.73 9.89 10.05
C GLU A 65 2.85 8.85 11.17
N SER A 66 1.72 8.38 11.74
CA SER A 66 1.70 7.48 12.90
C SER A 66 2.35 6.11 12.66
N PHE A 67 2.45 5.69 11.39
CA PHE A 67 3.09 4.44 10.99
C PHE A 67 4.18 4.66 9.92
N GLY A 68 4.77 5.86 9.89
CA GLY A 68 5.94 6.17 9.06
C GLY A 68 5.62 6.40 7.59
N HIS A 69 4.38 6.78 7.26
CA HIS A 69 3.96 7.11 5.90
C HIS A 69 3.68 8.61 5.76
N VAL A 70 3.47 9.04 4.53
CA VAL A 70 3.14 10.39 4.11
C VAL A 70 1.78 10.36 3.43
N CYS A 71 0.89 11.25 3.85
CA CYS A 71 -0.41 11.40 3.20
C CYS A 71 -0.23 11.97 1.78
N VAL A 72 -0.87 11.32 0.80
CA VAL A 72 -0.87 11.74 -0.60
C VAL A 72 -2.27 12.11 -1.10
N ALA A 73 -3.32 11.63 -0.44
CA ALA A 73 -4.70 12.04 -0.66
C ALA A 73 -5.53 11.83 0.62
N ALA A 74 -6.54 12.67 0.79
CA ALA A 74 -7.50 12.62 1.88
C ALA A 74 -8.90 12.93 1.35
N ALA A 75 -9.89 12.18 1.79
CA ALA A 75 -11.27 12.36 1.37
C ALA A 75 -12.26 11.92 2.45
N GLU A 76 -13.46 12.49 2.36
CA GLU A 76 -14.67 11.93 2.97
C GLU A 76 -15.29 10.92 2.00
N GLU A 77 -15.85 9.86 2.55
CA GLU A 77 -16.52 8.78 1.82
C GLU A 77 -18.05 8.97 1.74
N VAL A 78 -18.78 8.12 1.00
CA VAL A 78 -20.24 8.24 0.82
C VAL A 78 -21.08 7.46 1.85
N ASP A 79 -20.76 6.19 2.11
CA ASP A 79 -21.45 5.27 3.03
C ASP A 79 -20.56 4.08 3.50
N GLU A 80 -19.61 4.31 4.41
CA GLU A 80 -18.56 3.38 4.87
C GLU A 80 -17.88 2.58 3.73
N ASP A 81 -17.60 3.25 2.60
CA ASP A 81 -17.05 2.61 1.40
C ASP A 81 -15.82 3.33 0.83
N CYS A 82 -15.41 2.92 -0.38
CA CYS A 82 -14.29 3.53 -1.09
C CYS A 82 -14.72 4.63 -2.07
N LEU A 83 -16.00 5.05 -2.04
CA LEU A 83 -16.52 6.09 -2.92
C LEU A 83 -16.30 7.44 -2.28
N VAL A 84 -15.50 8.27 -2.95
CA VAL A 84 -15.23 9.63 -2.48
C VAL A 84 -16.48 10.49 -2.61
N LYS A 85 -16.93 11.06 -1.50
CA LYS A 85 -17.97 12.09 -1.43
C LYS A 85 -17.39 13.48 -1.70
N PHE A 86 -16.28 13.82 -1.04
CA PHE A 86 -15.48 15.01 -1.37
C PHE A 86 -14.02 14.84 -0.91
N THR A 87 -13.10 15.52 -1.59
CA THR A 87 -11.67 15.51 -1.24
C THR A 87 -11.31 16.70 -0.36
N VAL A 88 -10.30 16.51 0.49
CA VAL A 88 -9.69 17.56 1.30
C VAL A 88 -8.17 17.52 1.19
N ALA A 89 -7.49 18.56 1.66
CA ALA A 89 -6.05 18.51 1.82
C ALA A 89 -5.68 17.57 2.98
N CYS A 90 -4.51 16.92 2.90
CA CYS A 90 -4.04 15.99 3.94
C CYS A 90 -3.96 16.61 5.34
N ASP A 91 -3.73 17.92 5.42
CA ASP A 91 -3.60 18.69 6.64
C ASP A 91 -4.92 19.32 7.11
N ALA A 92 -6.03 19.08 6.39
CA ALA A 92 -7.34 19.55 6.74
C ALA A 92 -8.06 18.58 7.67
N GLU A 93 -8.70 19.12 8.70
CA GLU A 93 -9.61 18.38 9.58
C GLU A 93 -10.99 18.29 8.92
N ILE A 94 -11.57 17.09 8.86
CA ILE A 94 -13.01 16.93 8.59
C ILE A 94 -13.72 16.81 9.95
N LYS A 95 -14.61 17.76 10.22
CA LYS A 95 -15.39 17.79 11.45
C LYS A 95 -16.67 16.99 11.30
N ASP A 96 -17.21 16.55 12.44
CA ASP A 96 -18.48 15.83 12.52
C ASP A 96 -18.51 14.47 11.78
N THR A 97 -17.31 13.93 11.47
CA THR A 97 -17.08 12.55 11.02
C THR A 97 -16.09 11.85 11.97
N SER A 98 -16.11 10.52 12.02
CA SER A 98 -15.21 9.69 12.83
C SER A 98 -13.96 9.25 12.07
N ASP A 99 -14.05 9.25 10.75
CA ASP A 99 -13.24 8.49 9.83
C ASP A 99 -13.05 9.25 8.52
N MET A 100 -12.03 8.84 7.76
CA MET A 100 -11.70 9.43 6.47
C MET A 100 -11.08 8.37 5.58
N LEU A 101 -11.24 8.52 4.27
CA LEU A 101 -10.39 7.85 3.30
C LEU A 101 -9.02 8.51 3.30
N CYS A 102 -8.03 7.80 3.82
CA CYS A 102 -6.65 8.26 3.84
C CYS A 102 -5.79 7.41 2.90
N ARG A 103 -5.13 8.08 1.95
CA ARG A 103 -4.11 7.46 1.10
C ARG A 103 -2.72 7.78 1.62
N CYS A 104 -1.99 6.73 2.01
CA CYS A 104 -0.68 6.86 2.65
C CYS A 104 0.39 6.13 1.85
N HIS A 105 1.48 6.80 1.53
CA HIS A 105 2.65 6.20 0.89
C HIS A 105 3.86 6.28 1.82
N LYS A 106 4.77 5.32 1.75
CA LYS A 106 6.11 5.43 2.29
C LYS A 106 6.80 6.67 1.72
N PRO A 107 7.73 7.28 2.46
CA PRO A 107 8.59 8.33 1.95
C PRO A 107 9.24 7.94 0.61
N THR A 108 9.45 8.92 -0.27
CA THR A 108 9.84 8.73 -1.68
C THR A 108 11.08 7.85 -1.93
N HIS A 109 11.98 7.70 -0.96
CA HIS A 109 13.18 6.86 -1.07
C HIS A 109 12.94 5.38 -0.75
N GLU A 110 11.75 5.04 -0.24
CA GLU A 110 11.38 3.70 0.22
C GLU A 110 10.33 3.03 -0.69
N CYS A 111 9.93 3.74 -1.75
CA CYS A 111 9.06 3.27 -2.84
C CYS A 111 9.84 2.62 -3.99
N GLN A 112 10.93 1.91 -3.69
CA GLN A 112 11.84 1.33 -4.68
C GLN A 112 11.98 -0.18 -4.53
#